data_AF-A0A4Y2G9K0-F1
#
_entry.id   AF-A0A4Y2G9K0-F1
#
_cell.length_a   1.000
_cell.length_b   1.000
_cell.length_c   1.000
_cell.angle_alpha   90.00
_cell.angle_beta   90.00
_cell.angle_gamma   90.00
#
_symmetry.space_group_name_H-M   'P 1'
#
loop_
_entity.id
_entity.type
_entity.pdbx_description
1 polymer ?
#
loop_
_entity_poly.entity_id
_entity_poly.type
_entity_poly.pdbx_seq_one_letter_code
_entity_poly.pdbx_strand_id
1 'polypeptide(L)'
;MSDSPISTLQETAAMKVAVSLHNDREIRQWSKFAPREVATAEWHDLITSKISELSLPTLLHKRMFEVASPVCLFMVQLHAVHSEISSMFGRPCQCLNGILESSVFRTSDGLFDVMKTVERLVENHRIDMAFRFTMACEFQLDKCIGPLFEQLTFDIKLRFSQENMLDRQKFTFRIINFGPSVFVLVRRPLRSHEPVLANLLLKLTEK
;
A
#
# COMPACT_ATOMS: atom_id res chain seq x y z
N MET A 1 -19.33 -19.97 -0.85
CA MET A 1 -20.08 -19.58 0.35
C MET A 1 -19.09 -18.90 1.28
N SER A 2 -19.37 -17.66 1.68
CA SER A 2 -18.46 -16.85 2.49
C SER A 2 -18.66 -17.18 3.98
N ASP A 3 -17.82 -18.06 4.52
CA ASP A 3 -17.68 -18.26 5.97
C ASP A 3 -16.93 -17.06 6.57
N SER A 4 -17.58 -15.90 6.60
CA SER A 4 -17.07 -14.79 7.38
C SER A 4 -17.44 -15.06 8.84
N PRO A 5 -16.46 -15.28 9.74
CA PRO A 5 -16.76 -15.49 11.16
C PRO A 5 -17.55 -14.29 11.68
N ILE A 6 -18.61 -14.57 12.44
CA ILE A 6 -19.40 -13.52 13.09
C ILE A 6 -18.45 -12.78 14.03
N SER A 7 -18.14 -11.53 13.70
CA SER A 7 -17.23 -10.73 14.52
C SER A 7 -17.86 -10.48 15.89
N THR A 8 -17.07 -10.64 16.94
CA THR A 8 -17.56 -10.41 18.30
C THR A 8 -17.88 -8.92 18.51
N LEU A 9 -18.73 -8.61 19.50
CA LEU A 9 -19.04 -7.22 19.87
C LEU A 9 -17.75 -6.44 20.19
N GLN A 10 -16.81 -7.09 20.87
CA GLN A 10 -15.52 -6.52 21.26
C GLN A 10 -14.67 -6.17 20.02
N GLU A 11 -14.61 -7.06 19.04
CA GLU A 11 -13.90 -6.82 17.78
C GLU A 11 -14.53 -5.70 16.96
N THR A 12 -15.86 -5.63 16.94
CA THR A 12 -16.59 -4.54 16.27
C THR A 12 -16.28 -3.20 16.95
N ALA A 13 -16.29 -3.16 18.28
CA ALA A 13 -15.92 -1.98 19.06
C ALA A 13 -14.47 -1.56 18.80
N ALA A 14 -13.54 -2.51 18.79
CA ALA A 14 -12.12 -2.24 18.49
C ALA A 14 -11.93 -1.67 17.08
N MET A 15 -12.68 -2.14 16.07
CA MET A 15 -12.63 -1.58 14.72
C MET A 15 -13.18 -0.15 14.69
N LYS A 16 -14.32 0.10 15.33
CA LYS A 16 -14.88 1.45 15.42
C LYS A 16 -13.92 2.42 16.08
N VAL A 17 -13.20 1.97 17.11
CA VAL A 17 -12.12 2.76 17.72
C VAL A 17 -10.98 2.98 16.74
N ALA A 18 -10.50 1.96 16.03
CA ALA A 18 -9.43 2.13 15.04
C ALA A 18 -9.82 3.14 13.94
N VAL A 19 -11.04 3.05 13.41
CA VAL A 19 -11.57 4.02 12.42
C VAL A 19 -11.69 5.42 13.03
N SER A 20 -12.15 5.53 14.28
CA SER A 20 -12.26 6.82 14.97
C SER A 20 -10.89 7.45 15.24
N LEU A 21 -9.92 6.65 15.67
CA LEU A 21 -8.53 7.06 15.88
C LEU A 21 -7.89 7.50 14.57
N HIS A 22 -8.12 6.82 13.46
CA HIS A 22 -7.67 7.29 12.15
C HIS A 22 -8.28 8.62 11.71
N ASN A 23 -9.48 8.94 12.17
CA ASN A 23 -10.09 10.23 11.92
C ASN A 23 -9.54 11.35 12.83
N ASP A 24 -8.77 11.00 13.87
CA ASP A 24 -8.05 11.96 14.70
C ASP A 24 -7.01 12.74 13.86
N ARG A 25 -7.00 14.06 14.06
CA ARG A 25 -6.17 14.98 13.29
C ARG A 25 -4.68 14.72 13.48
N GLU A 26 -4.25 14.37 14.69
CA GLU A 26 -2.87 14.11 15.04
C GLU A 26 -2.40 12.83 14.34
N ILE A 27 -3.17 11.74 14.46
CA ILE A 27 -2.89 10.47 13.77
C ILE A 27 -2.84 10.66 12.25
N ARG A 28 -3.71 11.48 11.65
CA ARG A 28 -3.62 11.76 10.21
C ARG A 28 -2.34 12.50 9.82
N GLN A 29 -1.86 13.42 10.66
CA GLN A 29 -0.63 14.16 10.37
C GLN A 29 0.60 13.25 10.36
N TRP A 30 0.56 12.11 11.06
CA TRP A 30 1.62 11.11 11.01
C TRP A 30 1.85 10.55 9.60
N SER A 31 0.88 10.59 8.69
CA SER A 31 1.09 10.21 7.28
C SER A 31 2.18 11.01 6.57
N LYS A 32 2.50 12.21 7.07
CA LYS A 32 3.56 13.07 6.54
C LYS A 32 4.95 12.68 7.04
N PHE A 33 5.03 11.96 8.16
CA PHE A 33 6.27 11.72 8.91
C PHE A 33 6.58 10.24 9.10
N ALA A 34 5.60 9.35 8.94
CA ALA A 34 5.73 7.94 9.26
C ALA A 34 6.77 7.28 8.33
N PRO A 35 7.82 6.67 8.89
CA PRO A 35 8.64 5.73 8.15
C PRO A 35 7.75 4.62 7.60
N ARG A 36 7.92 4.23 6.32
CA ARG A 36 7.05 3.23 5.66
C ARG A 36 7.08 1.84 6.33
N GLU A 37 7.99 1.57 7.27
CA GLU A 37 8.35 0.19 7.63
C GLU A 37 8.33 -0.15 9.13
N VAL A 38 8.34 0.82 10.07
CA VAL A 38 8.39 0.48 11.51
C VAL A 38 7.57 1.46 12.36
N ALA A 39 6.71 0.91 13.23
CA ALA A 39 6.07 1.66 14.31
C ALA A 39 7.13 2.19 15.27
N THR A 40 7.24 3.50 15.39
CA THR A 40 8.21 4.13 16.30
C THR A 40 7.68 4.14 17.73
N ALA A 41 8.55 4.41 18.71
CA ALA A 41 8.13 4.57 20.11
C ALA A 41 7.08 5.69 20.23
N GLU A 42 7.26 6.78 19.49
CA GLU A 42 6.32 7.91 19.49
C GLU A 42 4.95 7.51 18.90
N TRP A 43 4.91 6.64 17.89
CA TRP A 43 3.64 6.09 17.38
C TRP A 43 2.93 5.26 18.45
N HIS A 44 3.69 4.41 19.14
CA HIS A 44 3.16 3.58 20.22
C HIS A 44 2.59 4.44 21.35
N ASP A 45 3.32 5.47 21.78
CA ASP A 45 2.91 6.39 22.84
C ASP A 45 1.66 7.18 22.43
N LEU A 46 1.60 7.66 21.18
CA LEU A 46 0.43 8.35 20.66
C LEU A 46 -0.83 7.47 20.71
N ILE A 47 -0.77 6.26 20.14
CA ILE A 47 -1.93 5.37 20.12
C ILE A 47 -2.33 4.96 21.54
N THR A 48 -1.36 4.70 22.41
CA THR A 48 -1.60 4.38 23.82
C THR A 48 -2.31 5.54 24.53
N SER A 49 -1.85 6.78 24.34
CA SER A 49 -2.48 7.98 24.90
C SER A 49 -3.93 8.08 24.44
N LYS A 50 -4.20 7.96 23.14
CA LYS A 50 -5.57 8.07 22.60
C LYS A 50 -6.50 6.95 23.10
N ILE A 51 -6.00 5.73 23.25
CA ILE A 51 -6.78 4.61 23.80
C ILE A 51 -7.06 4.81 25.30
N SER A 52 -6.11 5.40 26.03
CA SER A 52 -6.27 5.66 27.47
C SER A 52 -7.45 6.61 27.77
N GLU A 53 -7.74 7.54 26.86
CA GLU A 53 -8.86 8.48 26.95
C GLU A 53 -10.24 7.78 26.93
N LEU A 54 -10.32 6.55 26.42
CA LEU A 54 -11.57 5.78 26.32
C LEU A 54 -12.08 5.24 27.66
N SER A 55 -11.34 5.41 28.76
CA SER A 55 -11.73 4.99 30.12
C SER A 55 -12.14 3.51 30.22
N LEU A 56 -11.42 2.63 29.54
CA LEU A 56 -11.72 1.18 29.49
C LEU A 56 -10.92 0.39 30.55
N PRO A 57 -11.40 -0.79 30.95
CA PRO A 57 -10.59 -1.74 31.73
C PRO A 57 -9.27 -2.09 31.04
N THR A 58 -8.21 -2.31 31.81
CA THR A 58 -6.84 -2.57 31.31
C THR A 58 -6.76 -3.72 30.30
N LEU A 59 -7.54 -4.79 30.50
CA LEU A 59 -7.60 -5.91 29.55
C LEU A 59 -8.10 -5.48 28.16
N LEU A 60 -9.10 -4.58 28.13
CA LEU A 60 -9.65 -4.04 26.89
C LEU A 60 -8.71 -3.01 26.26
N HIS A 61 -7.97 -2.23 27.05
CA HIS A 61 -6.93 -1.33 26.53
C HIS A 61 -5.88 -2.10 25.74
N LYS A 62 -5.32 -3.17 26.31
CA LYS A 62 -4.32 -3.99 25.62
C LYS A 62 -4.86 -4.52 24.30
N ARG A 63 -6.07 -5.09 24.32
CA ARG A 63 -6.69 -5.65 23.11
C ARG A 63 -7.01 -4.58 22.07
N MET A 64 -7.47 -3.40 22.50
CA MET A 64 -7.69 -2.28 21.59
C MET A 64 -6.39 -1.81 20.96
N PHE A 65 -5.32 -1.75 21.73
CA PHE A 65 -4.01 -1.36 21.21
C PHE A 65 -3.54 -2.34 20.13
N GLU A 66 -3.59 -3.64 20.42
CA GLU A 66 -3.21 -4.72 19.49
C GLU A 66 -3.97 -4.67 18.15
N VAL A 67 -5.23 -4.22 18.16
CA VAL A 67 -6.05 -4.13 16.94
C VAL A 67 -5.91 -2.76 16.27
N ALA A 68 -6.04 -1.68 17.03
CA ALA A 68 -6.12 -0.33 16.48
C ALA A 68 -4.77 0.19 15.98
N SER A 69 -3.67 -0.13 16.66
CA SER A 69 -2.34 0.33 16.26
C SER A 69 -1.95 -0.11 14.83
N PRO A 70 -1.97 -1.42 14.49
CA PRO A 70 -1.60 -1.84 13.13
C PRO A 70 -2.59 -1.36 12.07
N VAL A 71 -3.89 -1.27 12.40
CA VAL A 71 -4.92 -0.77 11.48
C VAL A 71 -4.71 0.72 11.19
N CYS A 72 -4.48 1.55 12.23
CA CYS A 72 -4.20 2.97 12.07
C CYS A 72 -2.90 3.19 11.27
N LEU A 73 -1.84 2.43 11.57
CA LEU A 73 -0.57 2.54 10.86
C LEU A 73 -0.72 2.20 9.38
N PHE A 74 -1.43 1.11 9.08
CA PHE A 74 -1.74 0.72 7.70
C PHE A 74 -2.57 1.77 6.97
N MET A 75 -3.59 2.34 7.60
CA MET A 75 -4.39 3.39 6.97
C MET A 75 -3.56 4.66 6.70
N VAL A 76 -2.68 5.02 7.63
CA VAL A 76 -1.74 6.13 7.46
C VAL A 76 -0.84 5.89 6.23
N GLN A 77 -0.29 4.69 6.07
CA GLN A 77 0.52 4.31 4.90
C GLN A 77 -0.28 4.35 3.61
N LEU A 78 -1.49 3.77 3.64
CA LEU A 78 -2.39 3.71 2.49
C LEU A 78 -2.75 5.12 1.98
N HIS A 79 -3.03 6.06 2.89
CA HIS A 79 -3.28 7.45 2.55
C HIS A 79 -2.05 8.16 2.00
N ALA A 80 -0.85 7.86 2.51
CA ALA A 80 0.39 8.43 2.01
C ALA A 80 0.64 8.02 0.54
N VAL A 81 0.52 6.72 0.23
CA VAL A 81 0.62 6.19 -1.14
C VAL A 81 -0.43 6.81 -2.05
N HIS A 82 -1.66 6.94 -1.55
CA HIS A 82 -2.77 7.51 -2.31
C HIS A 82 -2.54 8.98 -2.63
N SER A 83 -2.02 9.74 -1.67
CA SER A 83 -1.67 11.15 -1.85
C SER A 83 -0.53 11.33 -2.85
N GLU A 84 0.49 10.46 -2.80
CA GLU A 84 1.61 10.45 -3.74
C GLU A 84 1.13 10.21 -5.18
N ILE A 85 0.26 9.22 -5.39
CA ILE A 85 -0.32 8.92 -6.70
C ILE A 85 -1.23 10.05 -7.17
N SER A 86 -2.09 10.57 -6.30
CA SER A 86 -2.97 11.70 -6.65
C SER A 86 -2.17 12.93 -7.08
N SER A 87 -1.06 13.22 -6.39
CA SER A 87 -0.11 14.28 -6.73
C SER A 87 0.55 14.03 -8.09
N MET A 88 1.09 12.83 -8.31
CA MET A 88 1.76 12.42 -9.54
C MET A 88 0.89 12.61 -10.79
N PHE A 89 -0.40 12.28 -10.68
CA PHE A 89 -1.36 12.40 -11.77
C PHE A 89 -2.10 13.74 -11.79
N GLY A 90 -1.83 14.65 -10.85
CA GLY A 90 -2.45 15.97 -10.76
C GLY A 90 -3.98 15.92 -10.64
N ARG A 91 -4.53 14.83 -10.10
CA ARG A 91 -5.99 14.63 -10.00
C ARG A 91 -6.38 14.23 -8.58
N PRO A 92 -7.38 14.88 -7.97
CA PRO A 92 -7.92 14.41 -6.71
C PRO A 92 -8.61 13.05 -6.92
N CYS A 93 -8.23 12.03 -6.16
CA CYS A 93 -9.00 10.79 -6.06
C CYS A 93 -9.76 10.74 -4.73
N GLN A 94 -10.97 10.18 -4.76
CA GLN A 94 -11.77 9.90 -3.57
C GLN A 94 -12.01 8.39 -3.42
N CYS A 95 -11.24 7.58 -4.14
CA CYS A 95 -11.41 6.14 -4.24
C CYS A 95 -11.32 5.43 -2.89
N LEU A 96 -10.64 5.99 -1.88
CA LEU A 96 -10.57 5.39 -0.54
C LEU A 96 -11.77 5.71 0.36
N ASN A 97 -12.66 6.61 -0.02
CA ASN A 97 -13.81 6.99 0.81
C ASN A 97 -14.74 5.80 1.04
N GLY A 98 -14.95 5.43 2.30
CA GLY A 98 -15.84 4.32 2.70
C GLY A 98 -15.33 2.90 2.39
N ILE A 99 -14.22 2.75 1.66
CA ILE A 99 -13.66 1.42 1.35
C ILE A 99 -13.02 0.79 2.60
N LEU A 100 -12.42 1.60 3.45
CA LEU A 100 -11.68 1.12 4.63
C LEU A 100 -12.57 0.43 5.66
N GLU A 101 -13.82 0.86 5.80
CA GLU A 101 -14.77 0.21 6.71
C GLU A 101 -15.21 -1.18 6.23
N SER A 102 -15.16 -1.42 4.92
CA SER A 102 -15.66 -2.65 4.28
C SER A 102 -14.57 -3.63 3.86
N SER A 103 -13.31 -3.20 3.81
CA SER A 103 -12.21 -3.97 3.19
C SER A 103 -11.15 -4.44 4.18
N VAL A 104 -11.31 -4.20 5.49
CA VAL A 104 -10.35 -4.65 6.50
C VAL A 104 -10.56 -6.13 6.82
N PHE A 105 -9.55 -6.95 6.51
CA PHE A 105 -9.56 -8.39 6.76
C PHE A 105 -8.96 -8.74 8.11
N ARG A 106 -9.47 -9.83 8.67
CA ARG A 106 -9.03 -10.37 9.96
C ARG A 106 -8.71 -11.85 9.87
N THR A 107 -7.75 -12.25 10.67
CA THR A 107 -7.47 -13.66 10.99
C THR A 107 -8.52 -14.22 11.95
N SER A 108 -8.55 -15.54 12.12
CA SER A 108 -9.51 -16.23 13.00
C SER A 108 -9.37 -15.86 14.48
N ASP A 109 -8.22 -15.32 14.89
CA ASP A 109 -7.95 -14.78 16.23
C ASP A 109 -8.31 -13.29 16.36
N GLY A 110 -8.94 -12.70 15.34
CA GLY A 110 -9.41 -11.32 15.31
C GLY A 110 -8.33 -10.26 15.06
N LEU A 111 -7.09 -10.66 14.77
CA LEU A 111 -6.01 -9.74 14.42
C LEU A 111 -6.14 -9.23 12.98
N PHE A 112 -5.47 -8.11 12.71
CA PHE A 112 -5.49 -7.47 11.40
C PHE A 112 -4.59 -8.21 10.40
N ASP A 113 -5.17 -8.64 9.28
CA ASP A 113 -4.45 -9.32 8.20
C ASP A 113 -4.12 -8.30 7.09
N VAL A 114 -2.91 -7.73 7.16
CA VAL A 114 -2.44 -6.72 6.20
C VAL A 114 -2.48 -7.27 4.77
N MET A 115 -1.96 -8.47 4.55
CA MET A 115 -1.81 -9.03 3.20
C MET A 115 -3.16 -9.30 2.56
N LYS A 116 -4.10 -9.95 3.26
CA LYS A 116 -5.45 -10.18 2.73
C LYS A 116 -6.22 -8.88 2.51
N THR A 117 -6.00 -7.89 3.39
CA THR A 117 -6.58 -6.55 3.21
C THR A 117 -6.09 -5.92 1.93
N VAL A 118 -4.77 -5.98 1.65
CA VAL A 118 -4.21 -5.43 0.41
C VAL A 118 -4.70 -6.19 -0.82
N GLU A 119 -4.73 -7.52 -0.80
CA GLU A 119 -5.28 -8.33 -1.91
C GLU A 119 -6.69 -7.87 -2.26
N ARG A 120 -7.52 -7.63 -1.26
CA ARG A 120 -8.92 -7.22 -1.43
C ARG A 120 -9.07 -5.79 -1.91
N LEU A 121 -8.21 -4.88 -1.47
CA LEU A 121 -8.12 -3.55 -2.05
C LEU A 121 -7.70 -3.63 -3.52
N VAL A 122 -6.71 -4.45 -3.83
CA VAL A 122 -6.20 -4.64 -5.20
C VAL A 122 -7.25 -5.29 -6.12
N GLU A 123 -8.14 -6.12 -5.62
CA GLU A 123 -9.26 -6.69 -6.38
C GLU A 123 -10.43 -5.71 -6.56
N ASN A 124 -10.53 -4.66 -5.75
CA ASN A 124 -11.68 -3.77 -5.74
C ASN A 124 -11.66 -2.78 -6.92
N HIS A 125 -12.54 -3.01 -7.90
CA HIS A 125 -12.66 -2.17 -9.10
C HIS A 125 -13.15 -0.73 -8.85
N ARG A 126 -13.62 -0.40 -7.65
CA ARG A 126 -13.95 0.99 -7.27
C ARG A 126 -12.69 1.82 -6.97
N ILE A 127 -11.56 1.16 -6.75
CA ILE A 127 -10.28 1.81 -6.46
C ILE A 127 -9.58 2.17 -7.78
N ASP A 128 -8.93 3.34 -7.81
CA ASP A 128 -8.16 3.80 -8.96
C ASP A 128 -7.12 2.76 -9.40
N MET A 129 -7.02 2.55 -10.72
CA MET A 129 -6.16 1.51 -11.30
C MET A 129 -4.67 1.73 -10.99
N ALA A 130 -4.20 2.97 -11.03
CA ALA A 130 -2.80 3.28 -10.71
C ALA A 130 -2.53 3.00 -9.23
N PHE A 131 -3.49 3.33 -8.35
CA PHE A 131 -3.41 3.01 -6.94
C PHE A 131 -3.37 1.50 -6.66
N ARG A 132 -4.28 0.72 -7.26
CA ARG A 132 -4.30 -0.75 -7.14
C ARG A 132 -2.99 -1.36 -7.62
N PHE A 133 -2.48 -0.89 -8.76
CA PHE A 133 -1.20 -1.32 -9.28
C PHE A 133 -0.07 -1.03 -8.29
N THR A 134 0.06 0.21 -7.78
CA THR A 134 1.11 0.56 -6.81
C THR A 134 1.02 -0.27 -5.54
N MET A 135 -0.17 -0.52 -5.00
CA MET A 135 -0.35 -1.39 -3.83
C MET A 135 0.12 -2.82 -4.10
N ALA A 136 -0.22 -3.39 -5.27
CA ALA A 136 0.27 -4.70 -5.66
C ALA A 136 1.81 -4.74 -5.76
N CYS A 137 2.43 -3.64 -6.18
CA CYS A 137 3.89 -3.51 -6.26
C CYS A 137 4.52 -3.44 -4.85
N GLU A 138 4.03 -2.55 -3.98
CA GLU A 138 4.58 -2.35 -2.64
C GLU A 138 4.49 -3.61 -1.78
N PHE A 139 3.37 -4.33 -1.87
CA PHE A 139 3.12 -5.55 -1.12
C PHE A 139 3.50 -6.84 -1.88
N GLN A 140 4.18 -6.71 -3.03
CA GLN A 140 4.71 -7.85 -3.79
C GLN A 140 3.64 -8.91 -4.14
N LEU A 141 2.46 -8.46 -4.57
CA LEU A 141 1.38 -9.32 -5.04
C LEU A 141 1.64 -9.75 -6.49
N ASP A 142 2.64 -10.61 -6.68
CA ASP A 142 3.21 -10.98 -7.99
C ASP A 142 2.17 -11.41 -9.03
N LYS A 143 1.14 -12.14 -8.59
CA LYS A 143 0.06 -12.62 -9.45
C LYS A 143 -0.83 -11.49 -10.00
N CYS A 144 -0.87 -10.35 -9.32
CA CYS A 144 -1.69 -9.19 -9.68
C CYS A 144 -0.92 -8.16 -10.50
N ILE A 145 0.41 -8.06 -10.34
CA ILE A 145 1.24 -7.00 -10.93
C ILE A 145 1.12 -6.98 -12.46
N GLY A 146 1.34 -8.11 -13.14
CA GLY A 146 1.27 -8.20 -14.60
C GLY A 146 -0.10 -7.79 -15.16
N PRO A 147 -1.19 -8.45 -14.74
CA PRO A 147 -2.54 -8.12 -15.19
C PRO A 147 -2.96 -6.67 -14.92
N LEU A 148 -2.55 -6.08 -13.79
CA LEU A 148 -2.83 -4.68 -13.49
C LEU A 148 -2.02 -3.74 -14.37
N PHE A 149 -0.73 -4.05 -14.61
CA PHE A 149 0.12 -3.25 -15.49
C PHE A 149 -0.47 -3.18 -16.90
N GLU A 150 -0.93 -4.31 -17.45
CA GLU A 150 -1.54 -4.35 -18.78
C GLU A 150 -2.74 -3.41 -18.90
N GLN A 151 -3.57 -3.33 -17.85
CA GLN A 151 -4.75 -2.46 -17.77
C GLN A 151 -4.43 -0.96 -17.62
N LEU A 152 -3.19 -0.58 -17.28
CA LEU A 152 -2.81 0.84 -17.21
C LEU A 152 -2.80 1.47 -18.61
N THR A 153 -3.27 2.71 -18.69
CA THR A 153 -3.15 3.52 -19.92
C THR A 153 -1.68 3.82 -20.22
N PHE A 154 -1.38 4.12 -21.48
CA PHE A 154 -0.03 4.49 -21.91
C PHE A 154 0.55 5.65 -21.09
N ASP A 155 -0.25 6.70 -20.87
CA ASP A 155 0.18 7.89 -20.10
C ASP A 155 0.55 7.54 -18.66
N ILE A 156 -0.20 6.63 -18.03
CA ILE A 156 0.07 6.19 -16.66
C ILE A 156 1.37 5.37 -16.61
N LYS A 157 1.56 4.44 -17.56
CA LYS A 157 2.81 3.68 -17.70
C LYS A 157 4.02 4.59 -17.91
N LEU A 158 3.87 5.61 -18.77
CA LEU A 158 4.91 6.60 -19.05
C LEU A 158 5.27 7.40 -17.79
N ARG A 159 4.29 7.88 -17.02
CA ARG A 159 4.54 8.60 -15.76
C ARG A 159 5.27 7.73 -14.73
N PHE A 160 4.85 6.49 -14.52
CA PHE A 160 5.56 5.57 -13.62
C PHE A 160 7.01 5.33 -14.06
N SER A 161 7.28 5.32 -15.37
CA SER A 161 8.63 5.17 -15.91
C SER A 161 9.49 6.43 -15.72
N GLN A 162 8.89 7.63 -15.75
CA GLN A 162 9.59 8.90 -15.61
C GLN A 162 9.93 9.25 -14.16
N GLU A 163 9.00 8.98 -13.23
CA GLU A 163 9.12 9.34 -11.82
C GLU A 163 10.08 8.42 -11.03
N ASN A 164 10.72 7.44 -11.69
CA ASN A 164 11.57 6.43 -11.04
C ASN A 164 10.94 5.73 -9.82
N MET A 165 9.61 5.78 -9.67
CA MET A 165 8.87 5.07 -8.63
C MET A 165 9.08 3.55 -8.73
N LEU A 166 9.42 3.09 -9.94
CA LEU A 166 9.75 1.71 -10.26
C LEU A 166 11.22 1.33 -9.94
N ASP A 167 12.07 2.30 -9.59
CA ASP A 167 13.51 2.12 -9.33
C ASP A 167 13.81 1.76 -7.85
N ARG A 168 12.78 1.43 -7.05
CA ARG A 168 12.95 0.73 -5.75
C ARG A 168 13.42 -0.72 -5.96
N GLN A 169 14.51 -0.95 -6.71
CA GLN A 169 15.31 -2.18 -6.95
C GLN A 169 14.60 -3.52 -7.24
N LYS A 170 13.29 -3.65 -7.04
CA LYS A 170 12.50 -4.90 -7.08
C LYS A 170 11.65 -5.00 -8.34
N PHE A 171 11.43 -3.91 -9.06
CA PHE A 171 10.50 -3.86 -10.19
C PHE A 171 11.13 -4.21 -11.54
N THR A 172 12.34 -3.70 -11.77
CA THR A 172 13.04 -3.81 -13.06
C THR A 172 13.33 -5.27 -13.44
N PHE A 173 13.58 -6.14 -12.46
CA PHE A 173 13.82 -7.57 -12.70
C PHE A 173 12.54 -8.32 -13.12
N ARG A 174 11.34 -7.78 -12.85
CA ARG A 174 10.07 -8.47 -13.10
C ARG A 174 9.45 -8.10 -14.44
N ILE A 175 9.46 -6.83 -14.86
CA ILE A 175 8.93 -6.43 -16.18
C ILE A 175 9.70 -7.09 -17.33
N ILE A 176 11.03 -7.25 -17.20
CA ILE A 176 11.88 -7.87 -18.24
C ILE A 176 11.46 -9.33 -18.53
N ASN A 177 10.81 -10.02 -17.58
CA ASN A 177 10.35 -11.39 -17.74
C ASN A 177 8.95 -11.53 -18.38
N PHE A 178 8.23 -10.44 -18.64
CA PHE A 178 6.88 -10.49 -19.23
C PHE A 178 6.85 -10.36 -20.77
N GLY A 179 8.01 -10.39 -21.43
CA GLY A 179 8.11 -10.63 -22.88
C GLY A 179 8.55 -9.41 -23.72
N PRO A 180 9.00 -9.65 -24.97
CA PRO A 180 9.71 -8.68 -25.81
C PRO A 180 8.84 -7.55 -26.41
N SER A 181 7.52 -7.53 -26.17
CA SER A 181 6.62 -6.59 -26.83
C SER A 181 6.56 -5.20 -26.18
N VAL A 182 7.26 -4.99 -25.06
CA VAL A 182 7.29 -3.70 -24.35
C VAL A 182 8.74 -3.27 -24.13
N PHE A 183 9.45 -2.96 -25.23
CA PHE A 183 10.67 -2.15 -25.14
C PHE A 183 10.27 -0.70 -24.84
N VAL A 184 10.01 -0.40 -23.56
CA VAL A 184 10.13 0.98 -23.09
C VAL A 184 11.62 1.27 -23.06
N LEU A 185 12.09 2.02 -24.06
CA LEU A 185 13.45 2.53 -24.12
C LEU A 185 13.62 3.57 -23.00
N VAL A 186 13.78 3.12 -21.76
CA VAL A 186 14.17 3.97 -20.64
C VAL A 186 15.61 4.39 -20.91
N ARG A 187 15.80 5.56 -21.53
CA ARG A 187 17.10 6.23 -21.55
C ARG A 187 17.44 6.60 -20.10
N ARG A 188 18.14 5.70 -19.40
CA ARG A 188 18.81 6.04 -18.15
C ARG A 188 19.84 7.14 -18.44
N PRO A 189 19.94 8.21 -17.63
CA PRO A 189 21.17 8.96 -17.52
C PRO A 189 22.20 8.01 -16.93
N LEU A 190 23.15 7.56 -17.75
CA LEU A 190 24.28 6.74 -17.33
C LEU A 190 25.05 7.48 -16.24
N ARG A 191 24.91 7.06 -14.98
CA ARG A 191 25.96 7.28 -13.98
C ARG A 191 26.96 6.13 -14.15
N SER A 192 28.20 6.55 -14.36
CA SER A 192 29.38 5.74 -14.67
C SER A 192 29.57 4.56 -13.72
N HIS A 193 29.89 3.41 -14.30
CA HIS A 193 30.35 2.13 -13.72
C HIS A 193 29.33 0.97 -13.75
N GLU A 194 29.04 0.48 -14.96
CA GLU A 194 28.72 -0.94 -15.14
C GLU A 194 28.98 -1.36 -16.61
N PRO A 195 30.09 -2.07 -16.92
CA PRO A 195 30.43 -2.47 -18.30
C PRO A 195 29.66 -3.70 -18.81
N VAL A 196 28.75 -4.27 -18.01
CA VAL A 196 28.06 -5.54 -18.33
C VAL A 196 26.87 -5.35 -19.28
N LEU A 197 26.19 -4.19 -19.23
CA LEU A 197 25.00 -3.91 -20.06
C LEU A 197 25.33 -3.50 -21.50
N ALA A 198 26.50 -2.91 -21.75
CA ALA A 198 26.91 -2.51 -23.10
C ALA A 198 27.10 -3.72 -24.05
N ASN A 199 27.59 -4.85 -23.52
CA ASN A 199 27.75 -6.09 -24.28
C ASN A 199 26.42 -6.79 -24.59
N LEU A 200 25.38 -6.56 -23.78
CA LEU A 200 24.05 -7.10 -24.05
C LEU A 200 23.36 -6.33 -25.19
N LEU A 201 23.60 -5.03 -25.28
CA LEU A 201 23.05 -4.16 -26.33
C LEU A 201 23.73 -4.40 -27.69
N LEU A 202 25.05 -4.62 -27.72
CA LEU A 202 25.79 -4.94 -28.96
C LEU A 202 25.37 -6.27 -29.59
N LYS A 203 25.07 -7.29 -28.78
CA LYS A 203 24.60 -8.60 -29.27
C LYS A 203 23.17 -8.59 -29.82
N LEU A 204 22.38 -7.55 -29.53
CA LEU A 204 21.01 -7.40 -30.03
C LEU A 204 20.92 -6.58 -31.31
N THR A 205 21.99 -5.88 -31.70
CA THR A 205 22.08 -5.10 -32.95
C THR A 205 22.71 -5.86 -34.11
N GLU A 206 23.22 -7.08 -33.90
CA GLU A 206 23.85 -7.93 -34.92
C GLU A 206 22.91 -9.03 -35.47
N LYS A 207 21.58 -8.85 -35.38
CA LYS A 207 20.59 -9.74 -36.00
C LYS A 207 19.57 -8.97 -36.83
#